data_AF-A0A5B0LKS0-F1
#
_entry.id   AF-A0A5B0LKS0-F1
#
_cell.length_a   1.000
_cell.length_b   1.000
_cell.length_c   1.000
_cell.angle_alpha   90.00
_cell.angle_beta   90.00
_cell.angle_gamma   90.00
#
_symmetry.space_group_name_H-M   'P 1'
#
loop_
_entity.id
_entity.type
_entity.pdbx_description
1 polymer ?
#
loop_
_entity_poly.entity_id
_entity_poly.type
_entity_poly.pdbx_seq_one_letter_code
_entity_poly.pdbx_strand_id
1 'polypeptide(L)'
;MARGCGARSRPEPREAGTGARRETAPFAGAKLPPPTRNSQSILRDQPKRKQFHPRLRLGNNKHSVCPASSRMSIPYKQELPPVGGYEPVKFKRNLPIRGPSGSLIIGGVFVTCLYGFYRYGQGNVEKRELKRENIWSRIHLVPILTAENDRDLFRRERARIDREREIMKDDPTWVVGQSVYNTKKYVPTTIVPL
;
A
#
# COMPACT_ATOMS: atom_id res chain seq x y z
N MET A 1 9.83 -65.84 -0.29
CA MET A 1 10.95 -64.88 -0.39
C MET A 1 10.38 -63.48 -0.24
N ALA A 2 10.72 -62.80 0.86
CA ALA A 2 10.20 -61.49 1.22
C ALA A 2 10.95 -60.37 0.47
N ARG A 3 10.22 -59.38 -0.06
CA ARG A 3 10.73 -58.03 -0.29
C ARG A 3 9.62 -57.01 0.00
N GLY A 4 9.79 -56.30 1.12
CA GLY A 4 8.96 -55.16 1.50
C GLY A 4 9.31 -53.93 0.66
N CYS A 5 8.29 -53.15 0.32
CA CYS A 5 8.43 -51.87 -0.36
C CYS A 5 7.94 -50.79 0.61
N GLY A 6 8.88 -50.15 1.31
CA GLY A 6 8.62 -49.13 2.31
C GLY A 6 8.87 -47.72 1.77
N ALA A 7 7.88 -46.85 2.00
CA ALA A 7 7.95 -45.40 2.19
C ALA A 7 8.68 -44.55 1.12
N ARG A 8 7.87 -43.90 0.28
CA ARG A 8 8.26 -42.76 -0.56
C ARG A 8 8.40 -41.51 0.34
N SER A 9 9.62 -41.04 0.55
CA SER A 9 9.95 -39.83 1.31
C SER A 9 9.43 -38.55 0.63
N ARG A 10 8.90 -37.62 1.43
CA ARG A 10 8.48 -36.28 1.00
C ARG A 10 9.71 -35.40 0.71
N PRO A 11 9.67 -34.47 -0.26
CA PRO A 11 10.71 -33.46 -0.42
C PRO A 11 10.52 -32.29 0.56
N GLU A 12 11.57 -32.00 1.33
CA GLU A 12 11.71 -30.81 2.19
C GLU A 12 11.89 -29.52 1.36
N PRO A 13 11.37 -28.36 1.81
CA PRO A 13 11.61 -27.08 1.16
C PRO A 13 13.01 -26.52 1.47
N ARG A 14 13.67 -26.00 0.44
CA ARG A 14 15.00 -25.37 0.50
C ARG A 14 14.94 -24.02 1.21
N GLU A 15 15.67 -23.88 2.31
CA GLU A 15 15.97 -22.58 2.91
C GLU A 15 17.06 -21.86 2.11
N ALA A 16 16.73 -20.66 1.62
CA ALA A 16 17.67 -19.73 1.01
C ALA A 16 18.23 -18.82 2.11
N GLY A 17 19.38 -19.17 2.67
CA GLY A 17 20.15 -18.35 3.61
C GLY A 17 21.36 -17.73 2.93
N THR A 18 21.18 -16.57 2.33
CA THR A 18 22.25 -15.70 1.82
C THR A 18 22.83 -14.90 2.98
N GLY A 19 24.13 -15.00 3.26
CA GLY A 19 24.81 -14.00 4.12
C GLY A 19 26.05 -14.46 4.87
N ALA A 20 27.16 -14.71 4.18
CA ALA A 20 28.49 -14.71 4.80
C ALA A 20 29.30 -13.53 4.22
N ARG A 21 29.26 -12.39 4.91
CA ARG A 21 29.99 -11.17 4.53
C ARG A 21 31.13 -10.94 5.52
N ARG A 22 32.33 -11.22 5.01
CA ARG A 22 33.69 -10.72 5.32
C ARG A 22 33.83 -9.81 6.54
N GLU A 23 34.70 -10.24 7.45
CA GLU A 23 35.40 -9.43 8.44
C GLU A 23 36.24 -8.34 7.75
N THR A 24 36.11 -7.09 8.20
CA THR A 24 37.20 -6.12 8.37
C THR A 24 36.76 -5.01 9.33
N ALA A 25 37.46 -4.88 10.45
CA ALA A 25 37.66 -3.59 11.11
C ALA A 25 39.09 -3.13 10.73
N PRO A 26 39.38 -1.83 10.57
CA PRO A 26 39.65 -1.02 11.77
C PRO A 26 39.33 0.50 11.68
N PHE A 27 39.14 1.08 12.88
CA PHE A 27 39.59 2.39 13.38
C PHE A 27 39.11 3.75 12.81
N ALA A 28 38.55 4.54 13.73
CA ALA A 28 38.68 5.99 13.96
C ALA A 28 38.07 7.05 13.01
N GLY A 29 36.99 7.68 13.51
CA GLY A 29 37.07 9.07 14.00
C GLY A 29 37.06 10.22 12.99
N ALA A 30 35.88 10.73 12.65
CA ALA A 30 35.65 12.17 12.47
C ALA A 30 34.16 12.50 12.65
N LYS A 31 33.87 13.39 13.60
CA LYS A 31 32.54 13.79 14.03
C LYS A 31 32.15 15.08 13.30
N LEU A 32 31.13 15.05 12.46
CA LEU A 32 30.47 16.26 11.95
C LEU A 32 29.09 16.39 12.61
N PRO A 33 28.81 17.48 13.36
CA PRO A 33 27.50 17.68 13.97
C PRO A 33 26.44 18.09 12.93
N PRO A 34 25.14 17.75 13.17
CA PRO A 34 24.05 18.11 12.27
C PRO A 34 23.72 19.62 12.32
N PRO A 35 23.18 20.21 11.24
CA PRO A 35 22.76 21.61 11.24
C PRO A 35 21.60 21.84 12.21
N THR A 36 21.78 22.85 13.06
CA THR A 36 20.94 23.21 14.18
C THR A 36 19.56 23.75 13.76
N ARG A 37 18.55 23.21 14.45
CA ARG A 37 17.17 23.67 14.58
C ARG A 37 17.13 25.16 14.96
N ASN A 38 16.63 26.01 14.06
CA ASN A 38 16.33 27.42 14.34
C ASN A 38 15.24 27.52 15.43
N SER A 39 15.67 27.80 16.66
CA SER A 39 14.82 28.36 17.70
C SER A 39 14.55 29.82 17.36
N GLN A 40 13.27 30.18 17.31
CA GLN A 40 12.83 31.56 17.33
C GLN A 40 13.32 32.19 18.64
N SER A 41 14.25 33.14 18.57
CA SER A 41 14.51 34.07 19.66
C SER A 41 13.52 35.22 19.55
N ILE A 42 12.50 35.10 20.39
CA ILE A 42 11.69 36.17 20.93
C ILE A 42 12.61 37.31 21.42
N LEU A 43 12.25 38.53 21.01
CA LEU A 43 12.38 39.78 21.76
C LEU A 43 13.76 40.10 22.36
N ARG A 44 14.51 40.97 21.68
CA ARG A 44 15.33 41.97 22.36
C ARG A 44 15.07 43.33 21.74
N ASP A 45 14.30 44.13 22.46
CA ASP A 45 14.42 45.58 22.42
C ASP A 45 15.90 45.97 22.49
N GLN A 46 16.33 46.79 21.54
CA GLN A 46 17.61 47.48 21.61
C GLN A 46 17.33 48.98 21.59
N PRO A 47 17.31 49.65 22.75
CA PRO A 47 17.38 51.10 22.77
C PRO A 47 18.81 51.51 22.38
N LYS A 48 18.97 52.07 21.17
CA LYS A 48 20.26 52.66 20.77
C LYS A 48 20.54 53.91 21.60
N ARG A 49 21.48 53.70 22.52
CA ARG A 49 22.14 54.66 23.39
C ARG A 49 22.95 55.69 22.56
N LYS A 50 22.60 56.96 22.79
CA LYS A 50 23.42 58.19 22.87
C LYS A 50 24.49 58.42 21.80
N GLN A 51 24.34 59.53 21.07
CA GLN A 51 25.48 60.38 20.70
C GLN A 51 25.31 61.74 21.37
N PHE A 52 26.20 61.98 22.33
CA PHE A 52 26.52 63.30 22.85
C PHE A 52 27.30 64.09 21.79
N HIS A 53 27.29 65.42 21.96
CA HIS A 53 28.25 66.47 21.54
C HIS A 53 27.55 67.60 20.75
N PRO A 54 28.02 68.86 20.80
CA PRO A 54 28.85 69.54 21.81
C PRO A 54 28.15 70.79 22.40
N ARG A 55 28.60 71.23 23.57
CA ARG A 55 28.18 72.51 24.17
C ARG A 55 28.87 73.65 23.41
N LEU A 56 28.23 74.20 22.37
CA LEU A 56 28.68 75.45 21.75
C LEU A 56 28.26 76.62 22.64
N ARG A 57 29.28 77.18 23.30
CA ARG A 57 29.26 78.39 24.11
C ARG A 57 28.77 79.55 23.23
N LEU A 58 27.51 79.96 23.38
CA LEU A 58 27.03 81.21 22.79
C LEU A 58 27.71 82.37 23.52
N GLY A 59 28.52 83.10 22.76
CA GLY A 59 29.24 84.26 23.24
C GLY A 59 28.30 85.42 23.56
N ASN A 60 28.68 86.18 24.59
CA ASN A 60 28.27 87.56 24.73
C ASN A 60 28.93 88.33 23.59
N ASN A 61 28.21 88.60 22.51
CA ASN A 61 28.68 89.49 21.47
C ASN A 61 27.60 90.50 21.11
N LYS A 62 27.92 91.76 21.36
CA LYS A 62 27.08 92.93 21.13
C LYS A 62 27.26 93.28 19.65
N HIS A 63 26.34 92.89 18.77
CA HIS A 63 26.36 93.38 17.40
C HIS A 63 24.96 93.76 16.92
N SER A 64 24.91 94.96 16.33
CA SER A 64 23.74 95.70 15.88
C SER A 64 23.04 95.05 14.68
N VAL A 65 21.73 95.29 14.63
CA VAL A 65 20.76 94.87 13.59
C VAL A 65 21.00 95.58 12.24
N CYS A 66 20.79 94.88 11.11
CA CYS A 66 20.33 95.42 9.80
C CYS A 66 19.54 94.33 9.00
N PRO A 67 18.44 94.64 8.27
CA PRO A 67 17.60 93.65 7.58
C PRO A 67 17.96 93.38 6.11
N ALA A 68 17.58 92.20 5.60
CA ALA A 68 17.91 91.64 4.29
C ALA A 68 16.88 91.93 3.17
N SER A 69 17.33 91.92 1.91
CA SER A 69 16.53 92.12 0.68
C SER A 69 16.34 90.81 -0.11
N SER A 70 15.11 90.55 -0.58
CA SER A 70 14.60 89.25 -1.08
C SER A 70 14.43 89.18 -2.60
N ARG A 71 14.88 88.09 -3.24
CA ARG A 71 14.50 87.68 -4.62
C ARG A 71 13.45 86.56 -4.55
N MET A 72 12.33 86.68 -5.28
CA MET A 72 11.23 85.69 -5.28
C MET A 72 11.37 84.69 -6.44
N SER A 73 11.26 83.39 -6.17
CA SER A 73 11.22 82.29 -7.16
C SER A 73 9.78 81.78 -7.37
N ILE A 74 9.46 81.34 -8.60
CA ILE A 74 8.12 80.90 -9.04
C ILE A 74 7.85 79.46 -8.55
N PRO A 75 6.69 79.14 -7.95
CA PRO A 75 6.42 77.81 -7.39
C PRO A 75 5.91 76.81 -8.45
N TYR A 76 6.57 75.65 -8.56
CA TYR A 76 6.09 74.49 -9.32
C TYR A 76 5.45 73.48 -8.37
N LYS A 77 4.31 72.89 -8.75
CA LYS A 77 3.65 71.84 -7.98
C LYS A 77 4.01 70.48 -8.57
N GLN A 78 4.99 69.84 -7.95
CA GLN A 78 5.44 68.50 -8.31
C GLN A 78 4.54 67.45 -7.63
N GLU A 79 4.07 66.46 -8.39
CA GLU A 79 3.36 65.33 -7.81
C GLU A 79 4.37 64.46 -7.06
N LEU A 80 4.21 64.44 -5.74
CA LEU A 80 5.08 63.74 -4.80
C LEU A 80 4.28 62.58 -4.19
N PRO A 81 4.95 61.49 -3.78
CA PRO A 81 4.27 60.50 -2.97
C PRO A 81 3.71 61.18 -1.71
N PRO A 82 2.58 60.70 -1.18
CA PRO A 82 2.03 61.23 0.06
C PRO A 82 3.11 61.21 1.14
N VAL A 83 3.09 62.19 2.04
CA VAL A 83 4.16 62.44 3.04
C VAL A 83 4.43 61.23 3.96
N GLY A 84 3.56 60.20 3.94
CA GLY A 84 3.68 58.92 4.64
C GLY A 84 3.95 57.68 3.77
N GLY A 85 4.16 57.83 2.45
CA GLY A 85 4.41 56.71 1.52
C GLY A 85 3.18 55.88 1.18
N TYR A 86 3.36 54.87 0.29
CA TYR A 86 2.31 53.91 -0.07
C TYR A 86 2.29 52.72 0.88
N GLU A 87 1.14 52.04 0.96
CA GLU A 87 1.01 50.80 1.72
C GLU A 87 1.96 49.72 1.17
N PRO A 88 2.64 48.94 2.03
CA PRO A 88 3.54 47.88 1.58
C PRO A 88 2.79 46.78 0.82
N VAL A 89 3.08 46.66 -0.48
CA VAL A 89 2.56 45.60 -1.33
C VAL A 89 3.17 44.25 -0.94
N LYS A 90 2.32 43.26 -0.65
CA LYS A 90 2.74 41.91 -0.29
C LYS A 90 3.18 41.13 -1.53
N PHE A 91 4.49 41.13 -1.80
CA PHE A 91 5.09 40.41 -2.93
C PHE A 91 5.40 38.92 -2.61
N LYS A 92 5.32 38.51 -1.35
CA LYS A 92 5.63 37.13 -0.91
C LYS A 92 4.40 36.22 -1.04
N ARG A 93 4.62 35.01 -1.53
CA ARG A 93 3.59 33.98 -1.65
C ARG A 93 3.16 33.46 -0.27
N ASN A 94 1.95 33.81 0.17
CA ASN A 94 1.37 33.37 1.44
C ASN A 94 0.36 32.23 1.24
N LEU A 95 0.85 31.01 1.00
CA LEU A 95 0.00 29.81 0.95
C LEU A 95 0.00 29.12 2.32
N PRO A 96 -1.14 29.06 3.02
CA PRO A 96 -1.24 28.27 4.25
C PRO A 96 -1.19 26.78 3.91
N ILE A 97 -0.41 26.02 4.66
CA ILE A 97 -0.40 24.55 4.57
C ILE A 97 -1.73 24.07 5.16
N ARG A 98 -2.67 23.70 4.28
CA ARG A 98 -3.99 23.18 4.65
C ARG A 98 -4.00 21.66 4.44
N GLY A 99 -4.37 20.93 5.49
CA GLY A 99 -4.55 19.48 5.45
C GLY A 99 -4.18 18.81 6.78
N PRO A 100 -4.70 17.60 7.03
CA PRO A 100 -4.26 16.80 8.16
C PRO A 100 -2.78 16.41 8.00
N SER A 101 -2.07 16.22 9.12
CA SER A 101 -0.68 15.77 9.09
C SER A 101 -0.59 14.37 8.48
N GLY A 102 0.53 14.06 7.80
CA GLY A 102 0.73 12.75 7.16
C GLY A 102 0.61 11.58 8.14
N SER A 103 1.07 11.76 9.39
CA SER A 103 0.92 10.78 10.46
C SER A 103 -0.56 10.50 10.80
N LEU A 104 -1.43 11.52 10.74
CA LEU A 104 -2.86 11.36 11.00
C LEU A 104 -3.54 10.56 9.88
N ILE A 105 -3.17 10.83 8.62
CA ILE A 105 -3.67 10.07 7.47
C ILE A 105 -3.27 8.60 7.59
N ILE A 106 -1.99 8.33 7.87
CA ILE A 106 -1.47 6.97 8.05
C ILE A 106 -2.20 6.28 9.21
N GLY A 107 -2.34 6.95 10.36
CA GLY A 107 -3.09 6.42 11.50
C GLY A 107 -4.54 6.07 11.16
N GLY A 108 -5.24 6.95 10.44
CA GLY A 108 -6.62 6.71 10.01
C GLY A 108 -6.78 5.52 9.08
N VAL A 109 -5.86 5.35 8.13
CA VAL A 109 -5.83 4.18 7.22
C VAL A 109 -5.58 2.91 8.02
N PHE A 110 -4.60 2.90 8.93
CA PHE A 110 -4.31 1.73 9.76
C PHE A 110 -5.51 1.30 10.60
N VAL A 111 -6.18 2.24 11.27
CA VAL A 111 -7.38 1.95 12.07
C VAL A 111 -8.50 1.37 11.19
N THR A 112 -8.74 1.96 10.02
CA THR A 112 -9.77 1.49 9.08
C THR A 112 -9.47 0.07 8.59
N CYS A 113 -8.22 -0.21 8.22
CA CYS A 113 -7.80 -1.54 7.78
C CYS A 113 -7.93 -2.58 8.89
N LEU A 114 -7.47 -2.28 10.11
CA LEU A 114 -7.58 -3.19 11.25
C LEU A 114 -9.04 -3.53 11.56
N TYR A 115 -9.92 -2.53 11.54
CA TYR A 115 -11.36 -2.74 11.72
C TYR A 115 -11.96 -3.57 10.57
N GLY A 116 -11.55 -3.30 9.32
CA GLY A 116 -11.96 -4.09 8.16
C GLY A 116 -11.57 -5.56 8.28
N PHE A 117 -10.35 -5.86 8.69
CA PHE A 117 -9.88 -7.23 8.91
C PHE A 117 -10.61 -7.93 10.06
N TYR A 118 -10.95 -7.20 11.13
CA TYR A 118 -11.76 -7.74 12.22
C TYR A 118 -13.15 -8.18 11.72
N ARG A 119 -13.87 -7.30 11.01
CA ARG A 119 -15.20 -7.62 10.45
C ARG A 119 -15.14 -8.73 9.39
N TYR A 120 -14.11 -8.72 8.55
CA TYR A 120 -13.87 -9.78 7.57
C TYR A 120 -13.61 -11.14 8.22
N GLY A 121 -12.85 -11.17 9.33
CA GLY A 121 -12.61 -12.37 10.13
C GLY A 121 -13.91 -13.02 10.62
N GLN A 122 -14.83 -12.21 11.16
CA GLN A 122 -16.14 -12.70 11.60
C GLN A 122 -16.95 -13.29 10.44
N GLY A 123 -17.03 -12.60 9.29
CA GLY A 123 -17.73 -13.12 8.12
C GLY A 123 -17.13 -14.41 7.56
N ASN A 124 -15.82 -14.64 7.73
CA ASN A 124 -15.19 -15.89 7.34
C ASN A 124 -15.56 -17.06 8.27
N VAL A 125 -15.86 -16.81 9.55
CA VAL A 125 -16.37 -17.82 10.47
C VAL A 125 -17.77 -18.25 10.02
N GLU A 126 -18.67 -17.29 9.80
CA GLU A 126 -20.04 -17.54 9.30
C GLU A 126 -20.02 -18.32 7.97
N LYS A 127 -19.17 -17.92 7.01
CA LYS A 127 -19.03 -18.64 5.73
C LYS A 127 -18.54 -20.08 5.88
N ARG A 128 -17.72 -20.37 6.90
CA ARG A 128 -17.26 -21.75 7.15
C ARG A 128 -18.39 -22.60 7.72
N GLU A 129 -19.26 -22.03 8.55
CA GLU A 129 -20.44 -22.71 9.08
C GLU A 129 -21.42 -23.02 7.95
N LEU A 130 -21.76 -22.04 7.09
CA LEU A 130 -22.60 -22.26 5.91
C LEU A 130 -22.03 -23.33 4.95
N LYS A 131 -20.72 -23.30 4.72
CA LYS A 131 -20.05 -24.34 3.91
C LYS A 131 -20.11 -25.71 4.58
N ARG A 132 -20.00 -25.77 5.90
CA ARG A 132 -20.15 -27.01 6.65
C ARG A 132 -21.55 -27.55 6.46
N GLU A 133 -22.59 -26.75 6.67
CA GLU A 133 -23.99 -27.16 6.46
C GLU A 133 -24.23 -27.69 5.04
N ASN A 134 -23.71 -27.00 4.02
CA ASN A 134 -23.82 -27.45 2.62
C ASN A 134 -23.06 -28.76 2.33
N ILE A 135 -21.88 -28.94 2.93
CA ILE A 135 -21.14 -30.21 2.81
C ILE A 135 -21.92 -31.33 3.50
N TRP A 136 -22.50 -31.06 4.68
CA TRP A 136 -23.32 -32.01 5.41
C TRP A 136 -24.56 -32.41 4.61
N SER A 137 -25.29 -31.47 4.00
CA SER A 137 -26.43 -31.81 3.13
C SER A 137 -26.00 -32.70 1.97
N ARG A 138 -24.85 -32.39 1.34
CA ARG A 138 -24.30 -33.21 0.25
C ARG A 138 -23.93 -34.63 0.70
N ILE A 139 -23.26 -34.81 1.83
CA ILE A 139 -22.85 -36.14 2.31
C ILE A 139 -24.06 -37.07 2.47
N HIS A 140 -25.21 -36.55 2.89
CA HIS A 140 -26.44 -37.35 3.04
C HIS A 140 -27.11 -37.68 1.70
N LEU A 141 -26.97 -36.81 0.69
CA LEU A 141 -27.56 -37.03 -0.64
C LEU A 141 -26.68 -37.87 -1.57
N VAL A 142 -25.35 -37.76 -1.44
CA VAL A 142 -24.36 -38.50 -2.24
C VAL A 142 -24.64 -40.01 -2.35
N PRO A 143 -24.97 -40.76 -1.28
CA PRO A 143 -25.20 -42.20 -1.42
C PRO A 143 -26.39 -42.53 -2.35
N ILE A 144 -27.48 -41.77 -2.27
CA ILE A 144 -28.66 -41.99 -3.14
C ILE A 144 -28.32 -41.66 -4.59
N LEU A 145 -27.72 -40.49 -4.83
CA LEU A 145 -27.31 -40.06 -6.18
C LEU A 145 -26.28 -41.01 -6.80
N THR A 146 -25.36 -41.53 -5.99
CA THR A 146 -24.35 -42.50 -6.44
C THR A 146 -25.01 -43.83 -6.81
N ALA A 147 -25.99 -44.29 -6.04
CA ALA A 147 -26.73 -45.51 -6.34
C ALA A 147 -27.59 -45.38 -7.61
N GLU A 148 -28.23 -44.23 -7.84
CA GLU A 148 -28.96 -43.95 -9.08
C GLU A 148 -28.02 -43.93 -10.28
N ASN A 149 -26.89 -43.23 -10.16
CA ASN A 149 -25.88 -43.20 -11.21
C ASN A 149 -25.33 -44.60 -11.52
N ASP A 150 -25.04 -45.43 -10.50
CA ASP A 150 -24.57 -46.81 -10.71
C ASP A 150 -25.58 -47.67 -11.48
N ARG A 151 -26.90 -47.53 -11.19
CA ARG A 151 -27.97 -48.19 -11.96
C ARG A 151 -28.00 -47.73 -13.42
N ASP A 152 -27.84 -46.43 -13.67
CA ASP A 152 -27.84 -45.89 -15.03
C ASP A 152 -26.60 -46.30 -15.82
N LEU A 153 -25.43 -46.32 -15.18
CA LEU A 153 -24.18 -46.83 -15.76
C LEU A 153 -24.35 -48.29 -16.18
N PHE A 154 -24.89 -49.14 -15.30
CA PHE A 154 -25.13 -50.55 -15.61
C PHE A 154 -26.05 -50.73 -16.83
N ARG A 155 -27.14 -49.96 -16.91
CA ARG A 155 -28.07 -50.02 -18.07
C ARG A 155 -27.38 -49.65 -19.37
N ARG A 156 -26.54 -48.62 -19.37
CA ARG A 156 -25.79 -48.16 -20.55
C ARG A 156 -24.71 -49.15 -20.96
N GLU A 157 -23.96 -49.69 -19.99
CA GLU A 157 -22.97 -50.76 -20.20
C GLU A 157 -23.62 -51.96 -20.87
N ARG A 158 -24.78 -52.41 -20.36
CA ARG A 158 -25.51 -53.54 -20.92
C ARG A 158 -25.96 -53.27 -22.36
N ALA A 159 -26.58 -52.11 -22.61
CA ALA A 159 -26.98 -51.72 -23.94
C ALA A 159 -25.80 -51.53 -24.92
N ARG A 160 -24.61 -51.18 -24.42
CA ARG A 160 -23.38 -51.13 -25.24
C ARG A 160 -22.93 -52.54 -25.60
N ILE A 161 -22.88 -53.46 -24.64
CA ILE A 161 -22.47 -54.86 -24.85
C ILE A 161 -23.43 -55.57 -25.80
N ASP A 162 -24.74 -55.35 -25.66
CA ASP A 162 -25.74 -55.97 -26.53
C ASP A 162 -25.61 -55.45 -27.99
N ARG A 163 -25.35 -54.14 -28.17
CA ARG A 163 -25.05 -53.57 -29.51
C ARG A 163 -23.73 -54.08 -30.08
N GLU A 164 -22.68 -54.16 -29.26
CA GLU A 164 -21.38 -54.69 -29.65
C GLU A 164 -21.53 -56.13 -30.16
N ARG A 165 -22.31 -56.96 -29.47
CA ARG A 165 -22.60 -58.34 -29.86
C ARG A 165 -23.28 -58.43 -31.24
N GLU A 166 -24.22 -57.53 -31.52
CA GLU A 166 -24.95 -57.53 -32.79
C GLU A 166 -24.08 -57.05 -33.96
N ILE A 167 -23.23 -56.04 -33.73
CA ILE A 167 -22.38 -55.46 -34.76
C ILE A 167 -21.17 -56.37 -35.05
N MET A 168 -20.57 -57.00 -34.03
CA MET A 168 -19.34 -57.80 -34.14
C MET A 168 -19.59 -59.30 -34.30
N LYS A 169 -20.81 -59.72 -34.65
CA LYS A 169 -21.19 -61.14 -34.80
C LYS A 169 -20.40 -61.89 -35.89
N ASP A 170 -19.90 -61.17 -36.89
CA ASP A 170 -19.30 -61.74 -38.10
C ASP A 170 -17.77 -61.96 -37.96
N ASP A 171 -17.13 -61.43 -36.92
CA ASP A 171 -15.68 -61.56 -36.69
C ASP A 171 -15.38 -62.66 -35.64
N PRO A 172 -14.69 -63.76 -36.02
CA PRO A 172 -14.38 -64.86 -35.10
C PRO A 172 -13.25 -64.53 -34.10
N THR A 173 -12.49 -63.45 -34.32
CA THR A 173 -11.39 -63.05 -33.42
C THR A 173 -11.87 -62.13 -32.29
N TRP A 174 -13.06 -61.55 -32.43
CA TRP A 174 -13.60 -60.59 -31.48
C TRP A 174 -14.30 -61.26 -30.29
N VAL A 175 -13.92 -60.86 -29.08
CA VAL A 175 -14.59 -61.32 -27.84
C VAL A 175 -15.40 -60.17 -27.27
N VAL A 176 -16.72 -60.31 -27.30
CA VAL A 176 -17.67 -59.30 -26.82
C VAL A 176 -17.44 -58.97 -25.35
N GLY A 177 -17.35 -57.67 -25.03
CA GLY A 177 -17.22 -57.20 -23.64
C GLY A 177 -15.86 -57.50 -23.00
N GLN A 178 -14.84 -57.84 -23.79
CA GLN A 178 -13.49 -58.01 -23.30
C GLN A 178 -12.90 -56.66 -22.83
N SER A 179 -12.31 -56.65 -21.63
CA SER A 179 -11.59 -55.47 -21.13
C SER A 179 -10.35 -55.20 -21.98
N VAL A 180 -10.18 -53.95 -22.42
CA VAL A 180 -8.96 -53.46 -23.09
C VAL A 180 -7.75 -53.53 -22.16
N TYR A 181 -7.98 -53.41 -20.85
CA TYR A 181 -6.93 -53.44 -19.85
C TYR A 181 -6.72 -54.85 -19.31
N ASN A 182 -5.45 -55.21 -19.11
CA ASN A 182 -5.03 -56.50 -18.54
C ASN A 182 -5.28 -56.62 -17.02
N THR A 183 -5.91 -55.62 -16.39
CA THR A 183 -6.16 -55.59 -14.95
C THR A 183 -7.54 -56.16 -14.63
N LYS A 184 -7.64 -56.96 -13.56
CA LYS A 184 -8.93 -57.46 -13.03
C LYS A 184 -9.76 -56.40 -12.29
N LYS A 185 -9.28 -55.15 -12.21
CA LYS A 185 -9.95 -54.04 -11.51
C LYS A 185 -10.99 -53.42 -12.43
N TYR A 186 -12.07 -52.91 -11.83
CA TYR A 186 -13.02 -52.09 -12.56
C TYR A 186 -12.35 -50.81 -13.06
N VAL A 187 -12.57 -50.47 -14.32
CA VAL A 187 -12.13 -49.23 -14.95
C VAL A 187 -13.36 -48.53 -15.49
N PRO A 188 -13.62 -47.26 -15.13
CA PRO A 188 -14.77 -46.54 -15.64
C PRO A 188 -14.64 -46.39 -17.15
N THR A 189 -15.72 -46.67 -17.86
CA THR A 189 -15.74 -46.54 -19.31
C THR A 189 -16.14 -45.11 -19.71
N THR A 190 -15.55 -44.59 -20.77
CA THR A 190 -15.93 -43.30 -21.32
C THR A 190 -17.27 -43.46 -22.03
N ILE A 191 -18.34 -42.94 -21.42
CA ILE A 191 -19.67 -42.95 -22.03
C ILE A 191 -19.73 -41.76 -22.98
N VAL A 192 -19.83 -42.05 -24.27
CA VAL A 192 -20.08 -41.01 -25.28
C VAL A 192 -21.54 -40.58 -25.12
N PRO A 193 -21.83 -39.30 -24.83
CA PRO A 193 -23.19 -38.80 -24.92
C PRO A 193 -23.60 -38.90 -26.40
N LEU A 194 -24.62 -39.71 -26.66
CA LEU A 194 -25.24 -39.82 -27.99
C LEU A 194 -25.92 -38.52 -28.38
#